data_AF-A0A3B8RAF0-F1
#
_entry.id   AF-A0A3B8RAF0-F1
#
_cell.length_a   1.000
_cell.length_b   1.000
_cell.length_c   1.000
_cell.angle_alpha   90.00
_cell.angle_beta   90.00
_cell.angle_gamma   90.00
#
_symmetry.space_group_name_H-M   'P 1'
#
loop_
_entity.id
_entity.type
_entity.pdbx_description
1 polymer ?
#
loop_
_entity_poly.entity_id
_entity_poly.type
_entity_poly.pdbx_seq_one_letter_code
_entity_poly.pdbx_strand_id
1 'polypeptide(L)'
;MMKKLLSILIIISVHFLSLNFVNAEEPQTNKTGLLTKHQESNNKKRLPSRTYILCEAINGMLVFDANFEYECISVSVSGEDATTPIEGTITPFQPYIIIPSSMIGEYSIQCTTEGGAVYEGTITL
;
A
#
# COMPACT_ATOMS: atom_id res chain seq x y z
N MET A 1 -28.06 6.37 60.07
CA MET A 1 -28.25 5.58 58.83
C MET A 1 -27.76 6.36 57.59
N MET A 2 -26.56 6.99 57.65
CA MET A 2 -26.03 7.85 56.58
C MET A 2 -24.55 7.56 56.22
N LYS A 3 -23.97 6.48 56.75
CA LYS A 3 -22.58 6.07 56.44
C LYS A 3 -22.48 5.03 55.31
N LYS A 4 -23.57 4.32 55.01
CA LYS A 4 -23.62 3.31 53.94
C LYS A 4 -23.84 3.90 52.53
N LEU A 5 -24.34 5.14 52.45
CA LEU A 5 -24.53 5.84 51.17
C LEU A 5 -23.23 6.47 50.63
N LEU A 6 -22.28 6.81 51.52
CA LEU A 6 -21.01 7.43 51.12
C LEU A 6 -20.06 6.42 50.45
N SER A 7 -20.09 5.15 50.87
CA SER A 7 -19.22 4.10 50.30
C SER A 7 -19.62 3.66 48.89
N ILE A 8 -20.88 3.84 48.48
CA ILE A 8 -21.36 3.42 47.15
C ILE A 8 -20.92 4.44 46.07
N LEU A 9 -20.77 5.72 46.43
CA LEU A 9 -20.35 6.77 45.49
C LEU A 9 -18.88 6.64 45.08
N ILE A 10 -18.03 6.07 45.93
CA ILE A 10 -16.58 5.94 45.67
C ILE A 10 -16.31 4.80 44.68
N ILE A 11 -17.12 3.73 44.68
CA ILE A 11 -16.89 2.55 43.82
C ILE A 11 -17.18 2.85 42.34
N ILE A 12 -18.12 3.76 42.04
CA ILE A 12 -18.44 4.16 40.66
C ILE A 12 -17.33 5.03 40.05
N SER A 13 -16.60 5.80 40.87
CA SER A 13 -15.52 6.69 40.39
C SER A 13 -14.26 5.96 39.91
N VAL A 14 -14.07 4.69 40.29
CA VAL A 14 -12.88 3.90 39.93
C VAL A 14 -13.01 3.19 38.58
N HIS A 15 -14.21 3.17 37.98
CA HIS A 15 -14.43 2.51 36.68
C HIS A 15 -14.24 3.43 35.47
N PHE A 16 -13.94 4.71 35.70
CA PHE A 16 -13.62 5.67 34.63
C PHE A 16 -12.11 5.93 34.50
N LEU A 17 -11.29 5.02 35.03
CA LEU A 17 -9.84 5.05 34.87
C LEU A 17 -9.47 4.41 33.52
N SER A 18 -9.39 5.27 32.50
CA SER A 18 -8.31 5.26 31.52
C SER A 18 -8.04 3.95 30.77
N LEU A 19 -8.92 3.62 29.83
CA LEU A 19 -8.53 2.90 28.62
C LEU A 19 -8.66 3.83 27.41
N ASN A 20 -7.97 4.97 27.47
CA ASN A 20 -7.44 5.56 26.25
C ASN A 20 -6.25 4.68 25.87
N PHE A 21 -6.53 3.58 25.16
CA PHE A 21 -5.50 3.00 24.32
C PHE A 21 -5.10 4.11 23.35
N VAL A 22 -3.97 4.76 23.65
CA VAL A 22 -3.15 5.35 22.60
C VAL A 22 -2.92 4.19 21.64
N ASN A 23 -3.65 4.22 20.53
CA ASN A 23 -3.30 3.46 19.36
C ASN A 23 -1.91 3.97 19.03
N ALA A 24 -0.87 3.24 19.45
CA ALA A 24 0.43 3.44 18.87
C ALA A 24 0.20 3.12 17.41
N GLU A 25 0.03 4.16 16.58
CA GLU A 25 0.34 4.06 15.17
C GLU A 25 1.79 3.60 15.16
N GLU A 26 1.96 2.28 15.08
CA GLU A 26 3.20 1.66 14.72
C GLU A 26 3.68 2.43 13.50
N PRO A 27 4.92 2.97 13.51
CA PRO A 27 5.39 3.77 12.39
C PRO A 27 5.18 2.95 11.14
N GLN A 28 4.28 3.40 10.25
CA GLN A 28 4.02 2.76 8.96
C GLN A 28 5.39 2.66 8.31
N THR A 29 5.97 1.47 8.37
CA THR A 29 7.28 1.25 7.80
C THR A 29 7.00 1.22 6.32
N ASN A 30 7.29 2.32 5.63
CA ASN A 30 7.04 2.42 4.21
C ASN A 30 7.67 1.21 3.52
N LYS A 31 6.83 0.38 2.89
CA LYS A 31 7.28 -0.81 2.18
C LYS A 31 7.49 -0.42 0.72
N THR A 32 8.70 -0.64 0.23
CA THR A 32 9.10 -0.27 -1.14
C THR A 32 9.29 -1.51 -2.01
N GLY A 33 8.63 -1.55 -3.16
CA GLY A 33 8.83 -2.51 -4.23
C GLY A 33 9.54 -1.89 -5.43
N LEU A 34 10.26 -2.71 -6.21
CA LEU A 34 10.89 -2.30 -7.46
C LEU A 34 10.24 -3.07 -8.62
N LEU A 35 9.60 -2.35 -9.53
CA LEU A 35 9.01 -2.92 -10.73
C LEU A 35 9.98 -2.78 -11.89
N THR A 36 10.29 -3.90 -12.53
CA THR A 36 11.26 -3.95 -13.64
C THR A 36 10.56 -4.30 -14.95
N LYS A 37 11.08 -3.76 -16.05
CA LYS A 37 10.50 -4.00 -17.37
C LYS A 37 10.52 -5.50 -17.68
N HIS A 38 9.35 -6.05 -18.01
CA HIS A 38 9.22 -7.41 -18.51
C HIS A 38 10.03 -7.54 -19.81
N GLN A 39 11.04 -8.42 -19.81
CA GLN A 39 11.84 -8.68 -21.01
C GLN A 39 11.22 -9.86 -21.75
N GLU A 40 10.59 -9.60 -22.89
CA GLU A 40 10.28 -10.68 -23.83
C GLU A 40 11.59 -11.38 -24.23
N SER A 41 11.62 -12.70 -24.02
CA SER A 41 12.73 -13.59 -24.33
C SER A 41 13.07 -13.55 -25.83
N ASN A 42 13.86 -12.55 -26.24
CA ASN A 42 14.49 -12.51 -27.55
C ASN A 42 16.00 -12.41 -27.33
N ASN A 43 16.71 -13.40 -27.86
CA ASN A 43 18.14 -13.74 -27.73
C ASN A 43 19.13 -12.64 -28.17
N LYS A 44 18.99 -11.40 -27.70
CA LYS A 44 19.88 -10.29 -28.05
C LYS A 44 20.34 -9.58 -26.78
N LYS A 45 21.63 -9.79 -26.46
CA LYS A 45 22.41 -9.02 -25.48
C LYS A 45 22.51 -7.55 -25.92
N ARG A 46 21.42 -6.80 -25.80
CA ARG A 46 21.45 -5.34 -25.66
C ARG A 46 21.09 -5.09 -24.21
N LEU A 47 21.99 -4.52 -23.41
CA LEU A 47 21.60 -3.96 -22.13
C LEU A 47 20.62 -2.81 -22.47
N PRO A 48 19.31 -2.95 -22.21
CA PRO A 48 18.45 -1.79 -22.29
C PRO A 48 18.87 -0.81 -21.19
N SER A 49 18.74 0.48 -21.44
CA SER A 49 18.65 1.46 -20.36
C SER A 49 17.65 0.93 -19.32
N ARG A 50 18.11 0.74 -18.07
CA ARG A 50 17.31 0.14 -17.00
C ARG A 50 16.20 1.11 -16.61
N THR A 51 15.08 1.06 -17.33
CA THR A 51 13.84 1.71 -16.90
C THR A 51 13.20 0.88 -15.78
N TYR A 52 12.65 1.56 -14.78
CA TYR A 52 12.00 0.95 -13.63
C TYR A 52 10.93 1.88 -13.06
N ILE A 53 10.06 1.30 -12.25
CA ILE A 53 9.07 2.04 -11.46
C ILE A 53 9.27 1.61 -10.01
N LEU A 54 9.50 2.57 -9.11
CA LEU A 54 9.45 2.35 -7.67
C LEU A 54 7.99 2.37 -7.24
N CYS A 55 7.62 1.48 -6.33
CA CYS A 55 6.30 1.46 -5.72
C CYS A 55 6.44 1.53 -4.20
N GLU A 56 5.70 2.42 -3.55
CA GLU A 56 5.72 2.59 -2.11
C GLU A 56 4.30 2.54 -1.54
N ALA A 57 4.10 1.78 -0.46
CA ALA A 57 2.85 1.76 0.27
C ALA A 57 2.85 2.83 1.37
N ILE A 58 1.97 3.83 1.24
CA ILE A 58 1.88 4.97 2.16
C ILE A 58 0.41 5.31 2.41
N ASN A 59 -0.05 5.32 3.66
CA ASN A 59 -1.37 5.82 4.06
C ASN A 59 -2.55 5.23 3.26
N GLY A 60 -2.54 3.92 2.98
CA GLY A 60 -3.59 3.26 2.20
C GLY A 60 -3.54 3.54 0.69
N MET A 61 -2.40 4.00 0.18
CA MET A 61 -2.14 4.21 -1.23
C MET A 61 -0.91 3.42 -1.67
N LEU A 62 -0.89 3.01 -2.93
CA LEU A 62 0.33 2.67 -3.64
C LEU A 62 0.75 3.87 -4.45
N VAL A 63 1.93 4.42 -4.15
CA VAL A 63 2.54 5.56 -4.84
C VAL A 63 3.62 5.03 -5.78
N PHE A 64 3.69 5.58 -6.99
CA PHE A 64 4.56 5.12 -8.06
C PHE A 64 5.51 6.23 -8.50
N ASP A 65 6.80 5.91 -8.63
CA ASP A 65 7.82 6.83 -9.14
C ASP A 65 8.62 6.16 -10.26
N ALA A 66 8.42 6.64 -11.49
CA ALA A 66 9.06 6.09 -12.68
C ALA A 66 10.31 6.88 -13.04
N ASN A 67 11.41 6.19 -13.39
CA ASN A 67 12.63 6.87 -13.85
C ASN A 67 12.58 7.28 -15.35
N PHE A 68 11.38 7.42 -15.90
CA PHE A 68 11.10 7.75 -17.29
C PHE A 68 9.79 8.56 -17.38
N GLU A 69 9.62 9.30 -18.47
CA GLU A 69 8.40 10.06 -18.74
C GLU A 69 7.27 9.14 -19.24
N TYR A 70 6.05 9.40 -18.78
CA TYR A 70 4.84 8.68 -19.19
C TYR A 70 3.64 9.62 -19.17
N GLU A 71 2.64 9.38 -20.02
CA GLU A 71 1.36 10.09 -19.97
C GLU A 71 0.38 9.39 -19.03
N CYS A 72 0.24 8.07 -19.18
CA CYS A 72 -0.62 7.25 -18.35
C CYS A 72 -0.08 5.82 -18.20
N ILE A 73 -0.26 5.24 -17.02
CA ILE A 73 0.09 3.84 -16.75
C ILE A 73 -1.13 3.15 -16.15
N SER A 74 -1.53 2.04 -16.76
CA SER A 74 -2.51 1.12 -16.20
C SER A 74 -1.84 0.24 -15.16
N VAL A 75 -2.42 0.15 -13.96
CA VAL A 75 -1.91 -0.61 -12.83
C VAL A 75 -2.87 -1.74 -12.52
N SER A 76 -2.35 -2.95 -12.31
CA SER A 76 -3.07 -4.11 -11.79
C SER A 76 -2.34 -4.65 -10.57
N VAL A 77 -3.07 -4.92 -9.50
CA VAL A 77 -2.56 -5.52 -8.26
C VAL A 77 -3.32 -6.81 -8.00
N SER A 78 -2.59 -7.92 -7.88
CA SER A 78 -3.14 -9.26 -7.68
C SER A 78 -2.41 -9.98 -6.54
N GLY A 79 -3.11 -10.83 -5.80
CA GLY A 79 -2.56 -11.61 -4.69
C GLY A 79 -3.42 -12.83 -4.40
N GLU A 80 -2.91 -13.75 -3.59
CA GLU A 80 -3.55 -15.05 -3.33
C GLU A 80 -4.96 -14.91 -2.72
N ASP A 81 -5.18 -13.85 -1.94
CA ASP A 81 -6.47 -13.53 -1.31
C ASP A 81 -7.37 -12.58 -2.14
N ALA A 82 -6.88 -12.03 -3.25
CA ALA A 82 -7.61 -11.09 -4.06
C ALA A 82 -8.55 -11.83 -5.03
N THR A 83 -9.82 -12.01 -4.63
CA THR A 83 -10.87 -12.57 -5.51
C THR A 83 -11.10 -11.74 -6.77
N THR A 84 -10.73 -10.45 -6.72
CA THR A 84 -10.71 -9.53 -7.86
C THR A 84 -9.42 -8.71 -7.82
N PRO A 85 -8.66 -8.64 -8.93
CA PRO A 85 -7.54 -7.72 -9.04
C PRO A 85 -7.99 -6.28 -8.79
N ILE A 86 -7.14 -5.49 -8.13
CA ILE A 86 -7.35 -4.04 -8.04
C ILE A 86 -6.75 -3.43 -9.28
N GLU A 87 -7.54 -2.61 -9.97
CA GLU A 87 -7.12 -1.93 -11.19
C GLU A 87 -7.19 -0.42 -11.00
N GLY A 88 -6.28 0.29 -11.67
CA GLY A 88 -6.27 1.74 -11.68
C GLY A 88 -5.45 2.32 -12.83
N THR A 89 -5.51 3.64 -12.96
CA THR A 89 -4.69 4.38 -13.92
C THR A 89 -4.01 5.52 -13.19
N ILE A 90 -2.70 5.65 -13.37
CA ILE A 90 -1.90 6.73 -12.80
C ILE A 90 -1.39 7.66 -13.89
N THR A 91 -1.14 8.91 -13.52
CA THR A 91 -0.53 9.95 -14.38
C THR A 91 0.59 10.64 -13.60
N PRO A 92 1.45 11.47 -14.23
CA PRO A 92 2.44 12.25 -13.48
C PRO A 92 1.84 13.19 -12.43
N PHE A 93 0.58 13.62 -12.61
CA PHE A 93 -0.13 14.49 -11.68
C PHE A 93 -0.89 13.73 -10.58
N GLN A 94 -1.13 12.44 -10.80
CA GLN A 94 -1.77 11.54 -9.85
C GLN A 94 -1.07 10.19 -9.87
N PRO A 95 0.13 10.09 -9.26
CA PRO A 95 1.00 8.93 -9.37
C PRO A 95 0.66 7.86 -8.31
N TYR A 96 -0.62 7.63 -8.04
CA TYR A 96 -1.04 6.70 -7.00
C TYR A 96 -2.40 6.06 -7.26
N ILE A 97 -2.63 4.90 -6.65
CA ILE A 97 -3.95 4.28 -6.52
C ILE A 97 -4.28 4.06 -5.04
N ILE A 98 -5.57 4.05 -4.72
CA ILE A 98 -6.06 3.75 -3.36
C ILE A 98 -6.21 2.24 -3.23
N ILE A 99 -5.76 1.69 -2.11
CA ILE A 99 -5.90 0.27 -1.78
C ILE A 99 -6.76 0.09 -0.53
N PRO A 100 -7.56 -0.98 -0.43
CA PRO A 100 -8.29 -1.32 0.79
C PRO A 100 -7.34 -1.52 1.98
N SER A 101 -7.69 -0.97 3.14
CA SER A 101 -6.91 -1.13 4.37
C SER A 101 -6.84 -2.56 4.90
N SER A 102 -7.66 -3.47 4.36
CA SER A 102 -7.67 -4.89 4.70
C SER A 102 -6.66 -5.73 3.91
N MET A 103 -5.94 -5.14 2.95
CA MET A 103 -4.89 -5.85 2.21
C MET A 103 -3.68 -6.06 3.10
N ILE A 104 -3.31 -7.32 3.32
CA ILE A 104 -2.17 -7.72 4.14
C ILE A 104 -1.49 -8.88 3.41
N GLY A 105 -0.17 -8.83 3.27
CA GLY A 105 0.60 -9.90 2.62
C GLY A 105 1.32 -9.45 1.35
N GLU A 106 1.74 -10.41 0.54
CA GLU A 106 2.48 -10.14 -0.70
C GLU A 106 1.53 -10.06 -1.91
N TYR A 107 1.72 -9.02 -2.71
CA TYR A 107 0.94 -8.76 -3.91
C TYR A 107 1.86 -8.54 -5.10
N SER A 108 1.45 -9.09 -6.25
CA SER A 108 2.06 -8.84 -7.55
C SER A 108 1.46 -7.58 -8.17
N ILE A 109 2.32 -6.69 -8.65
CA ILE A 109 1.95 -5.46 -9.33
C ILE A 109 2.40 -5.56 -10.79
N GLN A 110 1.49 -5.23 -11.70
CA GLN A 110 1.79 -5.05 -13.12
C GLN A 110 1.42 -3.63 -13.53
N CYS A 111 2.35 -2.94 -14.17
CA CYS A 111 2.18 -1.61 -14.73
C CYS A 111 2.36 -1.65 -16.24
N THR A 112 1.36 -1.21 -16.99
CA THR A 112 1.39 -1.15 -18.46
C THR A 112 1.31 0.29 -18.92
N THR A 113 2.40 0.77 -19.53
CA THR A 113 2.47 2.11 -20.14
C THR A 113 1.55 2.21 -21.36
N GLU A 114 1.24 3.43 -21.78
CA GLU A 114 0.53 3.77 -23.03
C GLU A 114 1.17 3.15 -24.28
N GLY A 115 2.49 2.99 -24.28
CA GLY A 115 3.24 2.33 -25.36
C GLY A 115 3.22 0.80 -25.30
N GLY A 116 2.50 0.21 -24.35
CA GLY A 116 2.41 -1.24 -24.16
C GLY A 116 3.59 -1.87 -23.44
N ALA A 117 4.57 -1.09 -22.95
CA ALA A 117 5.64 -1.64 -22.13
C ALA A 117 5.10 -2.03 -20.74
N VAL A 118 5.41 -3.26 -20.34
CA VAL A 118 4.97 -3.86 -19.08
C VAL A 118 6.11 -3.86 -18.06
N TYR A 119 5.81 -3.47 -16.82
CA TYR A 119 6.71 -3.48 -15.68
C TYR A 119 6.08 -4.29 -14.54
N GLU A 120 6.84 -5.19 -13.95
CA GLU A 120 6.33 -6.15 -12.97
C GLU A 120 7.24 -6.22 -11.74
N GLY A 121 6.63 -6.52 -10.59
CA GLY A 121 7.31 -6.75 -9.33
C GLY A 121 6.31 -7.09 -8.23
N THR A 122 6.79 -7.25 -7.01
CA THR A 122 5.94 -7.51 -5.85
C THR A 122 6.08 -6.42 -4.79
N ILE A 123 5.05 -6.29 -3.97
CA ILE A 123 5.06 -5.47 -2.76
C ILE A 123 4.50 -6.29 -1.61
N THR A 124 5.05 -6.11 -0.42
CA THR A 124 4.42 -6.59 0.81
C THR A 124 3.64 -5.44 1.42
N LEU A 125 2.40 -5.68 1.85
CA LEU A 125 1.53 -4.74 2.57
C LEU A 125 1.38 -5.18 4.03
#